data_AF-A0A2D6SZL1-F1
#
_entry.id   AF-A0A2D6SZL1-F1
#
_cell.length_a   1.000
_cell.length_b   1.000
_cell.length_c   1.000
_cell.angle_alpha   90.00
_cell.angle_beta   90.00
_cell.angle_gamma   90.00
#
_symmetry.space_group_name_H-M   'P 1'
#
loop_
_entity.id
_entity.type
_entity.pdbx_description
1 polymer ?
#
loop_
_entity_poly.entity_id
_entity_poly.type
_entity_poly.pdbx_seq_one_letter_code
_entity_poly.pdbx_strand_id
1 'polypeptide(L)' 'MTEEQDQKRGWGFWVAVVVLLLLVAYPLSIGPVIWCLDTGRLPQSSVPAWEVFYAPVLWAWKNVPAAEHVLDWYDDLWHF' A
#
# COMPACT_ATOMS: atom_id res chain seq x y z
N MET A 1 -8.42 17.06 -36.92
CA MET A 1 -7.50 17.52 -35.84
C MET A 1 -8.07 17.26 -34.43
N THR A 2 -9.06 16.39 -34.25
CA THR A 2 -9.73 16.14 -32.96
C THR A 2 -9.31 14.84 -32.27
N GLU A 3 -8.80 13.84 -33.00
CA GLU A 3 -8.48 12.52 -32.43
C GLU A 3 -7.25 12.51 -31.50
N GLU A 4 -6.23 13.32 -31.80
CA GLU A 4 -5.01 13.36 -30.98
C GLU A 4 -5.21 13.99 -29.59
N GLN A 5 -6.21 14.86 -29.41
CA GLN A 5 -6.47 15.52 -28.13
C GLN A 5 -7.31 14.67 -27.17
N ASP A 6 -8.28 13.89 -27.68
CA ASP A 6 -9.04 12.96 -26.85
C ASP A 6 -8.17 11.82 -26.31
N GLN A 7 -7.24 11.30 -27.14
CA GLN A 7 -6.33 10.24 -26.73
C GLN A 7 -5.37 10.67 -25.61
N LYS A 8 -4.84 11.90 -25.67
CA LYS A 8 -3.95 12.46 -24.62
C LYS A 8 -4.69 12.71 -23.30
N ARG A 9 -5.97 13.12 -23.38
CA ARG A 9 -6.81 13.32 -22.19
C ARG A 9 -7.19 11.99 -21.52
N GLY A 10 -7.47 10.96 -22.32
CA GLY A 10 -7.71 9.60 -21.82
C GLY A 10 -6.49 9.02 -21.10
N TRP A 11 -5.29 9.21 -21.65
CA TRP A 11 -4.08 8.64 -21.07
C TRP A 11 -3.71 9.29 -19.73
N GLY A 12 -3.79 10.62 -19.62
CA GLY A 12 -3.55 11.33 -18.36
C GLY A 12 -4.53 10.93 -17.26
N PHE A 13 -5.80 10.72 -17.60
CA PHE A 13 -6.81 10.22 -16.67
C PHE A 13 -6.48 8.81 -16.16
N TRP A 14 -6.14 7.88 -17.07
CA TRP A 14 -5.78 6.52 -16.68
C TRP A 14 -4.51 6.46 -15.84
N VAL A 15 -3.51 7.32 -16.12
CA VAL A 15 -2.32 7.44 -15.27
C VAL A 15 -2.70 7.86 -13.86
N ALA A 16 -3.56 8.88 -13.70
CA ALA A 16 -4.02 9.31 -12.38
C ALA A 16 -4.77 8.21 -11.63
N VAL A 17 -5.64 7.46 -12.32
CA VAL A 17 -6.36 6.32 -11.74
C VAL A 17 -5.40 5.23 -11.28
N VAL A 18 -4.42 4.85 -12.10
CA VAL A 18 -3.41 3.84 -11.73
C VAL A 18 -2.60 4.31 -10.53
N VAL A 19 -2.17 5.56 -10.50
CA VAL A 19 -1.42 6.13 -9.36
C VAL A 19 -2.27 6.09 -8.10
N LEU A 20 -3.54 6.50 -8.16
CA LEU A 20 -4.43 6.46 -7.01
C LEU A 20 -4.66 5.02 -6.52
N LEU A 21 -4.86 4.09 -7.44
CA LEU A 21 -4.99 2.66 -7.12
C LEU A 21 -3.73 2.13 -6.47
N LEU A 22 -2.53 2.49 -6.95
CA LEU A 22 -1.27 2.09 -6.33
C LEU A 22 -1.12 2.67 -4.93
N LEU A 23 -1.48 3.94 -4.73
CA LEU A 23 -1.42 4.59 -3.41
C LEU A 23 -2.36 3.96 -2.38
N VAL A 24 -3.48 3.38 -2.81
CA VAL A 24 -4.43 2.68 -1.93
C VAL A 24 -4.07 1.21 -1.77
N ALA A 25 -3.69 0.53 -2.85
CA ALA A 25 -3.32 -0.89 -2.85
C ALA A 25 -2.03 -1.14 -2.05
N TYR A 26 -1.09 -0.19 -2.05
CA TYR A 26 0.17 -0.31 -1.33
C TYR A 26 0.01 -0.42 0.20
N PRO A 27 -0.67 0.49 0.93
CA PRO A 27 -0.91 0.28 2.36
C PRO A 27 -1.82 -0.94 2.61
N LEU A 28 -2.78 -1.24 1.72
CA LEU A 28 -3.61 -2.44 1.85
C LEU A 28 -2.80 -3.74 1.73
N SER A 29 -1.70 -3.76 0.98
CA SER A 29 -0.88 -4.97 0.85
C SER A 29 -0.07 -5.31 2.11
N ILE A 30 -0.02 -4.43 3.13
CA ILE A 30 0.73 -4.70 4.37
C ILE A 30 0.18 -5.92 5.12
N GLY A 31 -1.14 -6.07 5.20
CA GLY A 31 -1.81 -7.15 5.91
C GLY A 31 -1.45 -8.55 5.39
N PRO A 32 -1.61 -8.83 4.08
CA PRO A 32 -1.15 -10.09 3.50
C PRO A 32 0.34 -10.37 3.70
N VAL A 33 1.19 -9.32 3.70
CA VAL A 33 2.63 -9.48 3.96
C VAL A 33 2.89 -9.90 5.41
N ILE A 34 2.23 -9.26 6.37
CA ILE A 34 2.30 -9.61 7.80
C ILE A 34 1.86 -11.07 8.00
N TRP A 35 0.71 -11.43 7.45
CA TRP A 35 0.22 -12.81 7.52
C TRP A 35 1.19 -13.82 6.88
N CYS A 36 1.87 -13.46 5.79
CA CYS A 36 2.89 -14.33 5.19
C CYS A 36 4.17 -14.45 6.05
N LEU A 37 4.53 -13.40 6.79
CA LEU A 37 5.64 -13.44 7.76
C LEU A 37 5.28 -14.32 8.95
N ASP A 38 4.08 -14.16 9.50
CA ASP A 38 3.58 -14.91 10.67
C ASP A 38 3.41 -16.40 10.38
N THR A 39 2.89 -16.73 9.19
CA THR A 39 2.72 -18.13 8.75
C THR A 39 4.04 -18.77 8.28
N GLY A 40 5.16 -18.05 8.34
CA GLY A 40 6.48 -18.53 7.93
C GLY A 40 6.62 -18.76 6.42
N ARG A 41 5.73 -18.18 5.60
CA ARG A 41 5.80 -18.24 4.13
C ARG A 41 6.85 -17.31 3.55
N LEU A 42 7.23 -16.29 4.32
CA LEU A 42 8.37 -15.42 4.03
C LEU A 42 9.51 -15.70 5.02
N PRO A 43 10.77 -15.75 4.54
CA PRO A 43 11.91 -15.97 5.42
C PRO A 43 12.10 -14.77 6.35
N GLN A 44 12.47 -15.01 7.62
CA GLN A 44 12.76 -13.94 8.58
C GLN A 44 13.84 -12.96 8.10
N SER A 45 14.73 -13.38 7.20
CA SER A 45 15.71 -12.51 6.56
C SER A 45 15.11 -11.43 5.66
N SER A 46 13.85 -11.56 5.23
CA SER A 46 13.14 -10.50 4.49
C SER A 46 12.59 -9.41 5.41
N VAL A 47 12.74 -9.54 6.74
CA VAL A 47 12.21 -8.57 7.70
C VAL A 47 12.71 -7.14 7.45
N PRO A 48 14.03 -6.90 7.34
CA PRO A 48 14.54 -5.55 7.11
C PRO A 48 14.09 -4.97 5.76
N ALA A 49 13.90 -5.81 4.74
CA ALA A 49 13.48 -5.36 3.42
C ALA A 49 12.03 -4.86 3.42
N TRP A 50 11.12 -5.53 4.12
CA TRP A 50 9.73 -5.06 4.19
C TRP A 50 9.61 -3.81 5.06
N GLU A 51 10.36 -3.70 6.16
CA GLU A 51 10.34 -2.50 7.02
C GLU A 51 10.74 -1.26 6.24
N VAL A 52 11.79 -1.37 5.40
CA VAL A 52 12.21 -0.29 4.50
C VAL A 52 11.16 -0.04 3.43
N PHE A 53 10.62 -1.10 2.83
CA PHE A 53 9.62 -0.98 1.78
C PHE A 53 8.34 -0.29 2.26
N TYR A 54 7.89 -0.58 3.49
CA TYR A 54 6.69 -0.01 4.12
C TYR A 54 6.98 1.16 5.07
N ALA A 55 8.22 1.67 5.09
CA ALA A 55 8.63 2.76 5.98
C ALA A 55 7.69 3.99 5.95
N PRO A 56 7.17 4.45 4.79
CA PRO A 56 6.21 5.55 4.76
C PRO A 56 4.89 5.24 5.49
N VAL A 57 4.40 3.99 5.38
CA VAL A 57 3.18 3.53 6.05
C VAL A 57 3.42 3.41 7.55
N LEU A 58 4.54 2.80 7.95
CA LEU A 58 4.93 2.68 9.36
C LEU A 58 5.17 4.06 10.00
N TRP A 59 5.71 5.00 9.23
CA TRP A 59 5.85 6.39 9.68
C TRP A 59 4.48 7.04 9.88
N ALA A 60 3.55 6.87 8.94
CA ALA A 60 2.20 7.41 9.04
C ALA A 60 1.46 6.83 10.25
N TRP A 61 1.57 5.51 10.48
CA TRP A 61 1.05 4.83 11.65
C TRP A 61 1.51 5.52 12.95
N LYS A 62 2.81 5.79 13.08
CA LYS A 62 3.38 6.37 14.30
C LYS A 62 3.15 7.86 14.50
N ASN A 63 2.87 8.62 13.43
CA ASN A 63 2.86 10.09 13.47
C ASN A 63 1.49 10.70 13.16
N VAL A 64 0.54 9.93 12.63
CA VAL A 64 -0.79 10.42 12.23
C VAL A 64 -1.85 9.66 13.03
N PRO A 65 -2.52 10.29 14.01
CA PRO A 65 -3.50 9.61 14.88
C PRO A 65 -4.66 8.94 14.13
N ALA A 66 -5.09 9.54 13.01
CA ALA A 66 -6.13 8.94 12.18
C ALA A 66 -5.63 7.69 11.42
N ALA A 67 -4.35 7.65 11.05
CA ALA A 67 -3.77 6.49 10.40
C ALA A 67 -3.51 5.36 11.40
N GLU A 68 -3.08 5.70 12.62
CA GLU A 68 -2.89 4.76 13.73
C GLU A 68 -4.13 3.91 13.96
N HIS A 69 -5.28 4.53 14.22
CA HIS A 69 -6.51 3.80 14.52
C HIS A 69 -6.98 2.88 13.37
N VAL A 70 -6.79 3.32 12.13
CA VAL A 70 -7.18 2.55 10.94
C VAL A 70 -6.21 1.39 10.69
N LEU A 71 -4.91 1.63 10.87
CA LEU A 71 -3.87 0.63 10.66
C LEU A 71 -3.86 -0.42 11.79
N ASP A 72 -4.09 -0.02 13.05
CA ASP A 72 -4.26 -0.94 14.18
C ASP A 72 -5.42 -1.91 13.93
N TRP A 73 -6.60 -1.37 13.57
CA TRP A 73 -7.76 -2.20 13.23
C TRP A 73 -7.47 -3.15 12.05
N TYR A 74 -6.71 -2.67 11.06
CA TYR A 74 -6.36 -3.46 9.90
C TYR A 74 -5.35 -4.56 10.24
N ASP A 75 -4.39 -4.27 11.09
CA ASP A 75 -3.40 -5.23 11.60
C ASP A 75 -4.08 -6.36 12.39
N ASP A 76 -4.98 -6.00 13.31
CA ASP A 76 -5.80 -6.95 14.08
C ASP A 76 -6.59 -7.91 13.19
N LEU A 77 -7.08 -7.44 12.04
CA LEU A 77 -7.83 -8.28 11.08
C LEU A 77 -6.97 -9.42 10.50
N TRP A 78 -5.67 -9.21 10.33
CA TRP A 78 -4.75 -10.17 9.72
C TRP A 78 -4.04 -11.08 10.73
N HIS A 79 -4.05 -10.71 12.01
CA HIS A 79 -3.52 -11.50 13.12
C HIS A 79 -4.56 -12.48 13.74
N PHE A 80 -5.77 -12.55 13.20
CA PHE A 80 -6.82 -13.51 13.57
C PHE A 80 -6.59 -14.92 12.97
#